data_AF-A0A521UP31-F1
#
_entry.id   AF-A0A521UP31-F1
#
_cell.length_a   1.000
_cell.length_b   1.000
_cell.length_c   1.000
_cell.angle_alpha   90.00
_cell.angle_beta   90.00
_cell.angle_gamma   90.00
#
_symmetry.space_group_name_H-M   'P 1'
#
loop_
_entity.id
_entity.type
_entity.pdbx_description
1 polymer ?
#
loop_
_entity_poly.entity_id
_entity_poly.type
_entity_poly.pdbx_seq_one_letter_code
_entity_poly.pdbx_strand_id
1 'polypeptide(L)' 'MCTVRLVGIEGTTLHVQGLDVIDGTPVIDIKPYTPPYDEPKGEVRVPEWVYRLKY' A
#
# COMPACT_ATOMS: atom_id res chain seq x y z
N MET A 1 6.89 8.80 2.54
CA MET A 1 6.16 7.53 2.35
C MET A 1 4.68 7.86 2.33
N CYS A 2 3.94 7.40 1.32
CA CYS A 2 2.52 7.70 1.17
C CYS A 2 1.72 6.41 1.34
N THR A 3 0.71 6.45 2.20
CA THR A 3 -0.17 5.34 2.51
C THR A 3 -1.46 5.53 1.73
N VAL A 4 -1.72 4.64 0.77
CA VAL A 4 -2.85 4.76 -0.18
C VAL A 4 -3.77 3.55 -0.12
N ARG A 5 -5.07 3.78 -0.33
CA ARG A 5 -6.03 2.68 -0.40
C ARG A 5 -5.94 2.00 -1.77
N LEU A 6 -5.63 0.71 -1.79
CA LEU A 6 -5.75 -0.10 -3.00
C LEU A 6 -7.23 -0.36 -3.30
N VAL A 7 -7.70 0.05 -4.48
CA VAL A 7 -9.11 -0.07 -4.89
C VAL A 7 -9.31 -1.05 -6.06
N GLY A 8 -8.24 -1.44 -6.77
CA GLY A 8 -8.32 -2.42 -7.86
C GLY A 8 -6.94 -2.88 -8.34
N ILE A 9 -6.92 -4.04 -9.01
CA ILE A 9 -5.71 -4.63 -9.61
C ILE A 9 -6.08 -5.10 -11.02
N GLU A 10 -5.32 -4.64 -12.02
CA GLU A 10 -5.47 -5.00 -13.43
C GLU A 10 -4.12 -5.40 -14.03
N GLY A 11 -3.82 -6.70 -14.06
CA GLY A 11 -2.50 -7.19 -14.47
C GLY A 11 -1.41 -6.64 -13.53
N THR A 12 -0.53 -5.79 -14.06
CA THR A 12 0.53 -5.10 -13.30
C THR A 12 0.17 -3.68 -12.87
N THR A 13 -1.08 -3.24 -13.12
CA THR A 13 -1.57 -1.91 -12.77
C THR A 13 -2.33 -1.96 -11.44
N LEU A 14 -1.97 -1.06 -10.52
CA LEU A 14 -2.67 -0.88 -9.25
C LEU A 14 -3.48 0.41 -9.28
N HIS A 15 -4.79 0.30 -9.07
CA HIS A 15 -5.67 1.46 -8.91
C HIS A 15 -5.72 1.83 -7.44
N VAL A 16 -5.36 3.08 -7.10
CA VAL A 16 -5.24 3.54 -5.71
C VAL A 16 -5.98 4.85 -5.47
N GLN A 17 -6.36 5.11 -4.21
CA GLN A 17 -6.97 6.36 -3.78
C GLN A 17 -6.14 7.02 -2.67
N GLY A 18 -5.98 8.33 -2.75
CA GLY A 18 -5.26 9.15 -1.75
C GLY A 18 -3.77 9.33 -2.03
N LEU A 19 -3.31 9.06 -3.26
CA LEU A 19 -1.94 9.31 -3.67
C LEU A 19 -1.72 10.83 -3.83
N ASP A 20 -0.69 11.35 -3.16
CA ASP A 20 -0.33 12.77 -3.16
C ASP A 20 0.99 12.99 -3.93
N VAL A 21 0.94 12.76 -5.24
CA VAL A 21 2.07 12.96 -6.16
C VAL A 21 1.56 13.48 -7.50
N ILE A 22 2.46 14.08 -8.28
CA ILE A 22 2.16 14.54 -9.64
C ILE A 22 2.24 13.35 -10.61
N ASP A 23 1.45 13.41 -11.68
CA ASP A 23 1.52 12.44 -12.77
C ASP A 23 2.96 12.28 -13.32
N GLY A 24 3.33 11.04 -13.64
CA GLY A 24 4.68 10.67 -14.08
C GLY A 24 5.75 10.59 -12.98
N THR A 25 5.43 10.85 -11.71
CA THR A 25 6.38 10.66 -10.60
C THR A 25 6.83 9.20 -10.50
N PRO A 26 8.14 8.89 -10.53
CA PRO A 26 8.62 7.50 -10.45
C PRO A 26 8.29 6.83 -9.11
N VAL A 27 7.82 5.58 -9.18
CA VAL A 27 7.62 4.73 -8.00
C VAL A 27 8.90 3.94 -7.74
N ILE A 28 9.39 4.01 -6.51
CA ILE A 28 10.64 3.33 -6.12
C ILE A 28 10.36 1.95 -5.52
N ASP A 29 9.32 1.82 -4.72
CA ASP A 29 9.01 0.61 -3.98
C ASP A 29 7.52 0.57 -3.59
N ILE A 30 6.97 -0.65 -3.47
CA ILE A 30 5.58 -0.91 -3.08
C ILE A 30 5.60 -2.01 -2.02
N LYS A 31 4.99 -1.74 -0.86
CA LYS A 31 4.89 -2.68 0.26
C LYS A 31 3.47 -2.69 0.82
N PRO A 32 3.00 -3.81 1.40
CA PRO A 32 1.77 -3.81 2.19
C PRO A 32 1.95 -2.99 3.46
N TYR A 33 0.83 -2.66 4.10
CA TYR A 33 0.86 -2.11 5.44
C TYR A 33 1.52 -3.08 6.43
N THR A 34 2.24 -2.53 7.38
CA THR A 34 2.94 -3.23 8.45
C THR A 34 2.27 -2.85 9.78
N PRO A 35 1.40 -3.71 10.35
CA PRO A 35 0.54 -3.36 11.48
C PRO A 35 1.22 -2.75 12.73
N PRO A 36 2.49 -3.10 13.07
CA PRO A 36 3.21 -2.43 14.16
C PRO A 36 3.66 -0.99 13.89
N TYR A 37 3.71 -0.57 12.62
CA TYR A 37 4.35 0.69 12.21
C TYR A 37 3.41 1.63 11.45
N ASP A 38 2.37 1.09 10.83
CA ASP A 38 1.40 1.86 10.04
C ASP A 38 0.06 2.00 10.78
N GLU A 39 -0.50 3.22 10.79
CA GLU A 39 -1.84 3.52 11.33
C GLU A 39 -2.80 4.02 10.22
N PRO A 40 -3.21 3.13 9.29
CA PRO A 40 -4.14 3.49 8.23
C PRO A 40 -5.56 3.77 8.76
N LYS A 41 -6.28 4.67 8.08
CA LYS A 41 -7.67 5.01 8.43
C LYS A 41 -8.64 3.93 7.96
N GLY A 42 -9.47 3.45 8.89
CA GLY A 42 -10.57 2.52 8.63
C GLY A 42 -10.14 1.05 8.68
N GLU A 43 -11.00 0.16 8.18
CA GLU A 43 -10.71 -1.28 8.17
C GLU A 43 -9.58 -1.59 7.18
N VAL A 44 -8.60 -2.36 7.65
CA VAL A 44 -7.43 -2.75 6.87
C VAL A 44 -7.31 -4.26 6.83
N ARG A 45 -7.01 -4.75 5.63
CA ARG A 45 -6.72 -6.15 5.37
C ARG A 45 -5.32 -6.22 4.82
N VAL A 46 -4.51 -7.07 5.43
CA VAL A 46 -3.16 -7.40 4.96
C VAL A 46 -3.13 -8.89 4.65
N PRO A 47 -2.33 -9.33 3.67
CA PRO A 47 -2.20 -10.75 3.41
C PRO A 47 -1.46 -11.44 4.56
N GLU A 48 -1.81 -12.70 4.84
CA GLU A 48 -1.27 -13.49 5.97
C GLU A 48 0.25 -13.52 6.05
N TRP A 49 0.93 -13.45 4.91
CA TRP A 49 2.39 -13.47 4.89
C TRP A 49 3.03 -12.25 5.55
N VAL A 50 2.32 -11.14 5.70
CA VAL A 50 2.81 -9.94 6.42
C VAL A 50 3.15 -10.27 7.86
N TYR A 51 2.35 -11.11 8.53
CA TYR A 51 2.60 -11.52 9.91
C TYR A 51 3.79 -12.48 10.06
N ARG A 52 4.33 -12.98 8.94
CA ARG A 52 5.54 -13.83 8.92
C ARG A 52 6.81 -13.05 8.60
N LEU A 53 6.70 -11.77 8.27
CA LEU A 53 7.86 -10.93 8.02
C LEU A 53 8.59 -10.71 9.34
N LYS A 54 9.89 -11.03 9.34
CA LYS A 54 10.79 -10.72 10.44
C LYS A 54 11.48 -9.42 10.08
N TYR A 55 11.14 -8.35 10.80
CA TYR A 55 11.83 -7.07 10.76
C TYR A 55 12.80 -6.99 11.92
#